data_AF-A0AAV5U2D5-F1
#
_entry.id   AF-A0AAV5U2D5-F1
#
_cell.length_a   1.000
_cell.length_b   1.000
_cell.length_c   1.000
_cell.angle_alpha   90.00
_cell.angle_beta   90.00
_cell.angle_gamma   90.00
#
_symmetry.space_group_name_H-M   'P 1'
#
loop_
_entity.id
_entity.type
_entity.pdbx_description
1 polymer ?
#
loop_
_entity_poly.entity_id
_entity_poly.type
_entity_poly.pdbx_seq_one_letter_code
_entity_poly.pdbx_strand_id
1 'polypeptide(L)'
;FEILKSHGSMMKEDWWNDLFKIMYRIFDHAKQEDGRADKSEWLKTTCNHAMFAIVDLITQFFSAIGPLLLPSLYDQFVCCLNQRNEFLAQTCVACLKNVIILNGNEFDDTLWDKTMETITHILNSTLPTDLIMKENGENGQVNGYVKEDKKNGMNNLGWLDDEEISEVIVMCIVQMDMVDAVSTIVLGADSNIGLLPSIHPPHLLSICKCLMASLNLANSFNASNGERTLLWKAGLRGSSKPNLPRLETRCLSTLFSILIVLLQDKRAIGLRDEVSSLLSSSFSLIFNSYSTSESRRCGLSPVMTRLLEECSSLDRQLILSSFGDTFPLCMCELVVTSETSELRTQVSSILKIFCMP
;
A
#
# COMPACT_ATOMS: atom_id res chain seq x y z
N PHE A 1 -18.48 -14.41 -22.41
CA PHE A 1 -17.20 -14.80 -21.81
C PHE A 1 -16.83 -16.24 -22.15
N GLU A 2 -17.62 -17.25 -21.78
CA GLU A 2 -17.29 -18.66 -22.10
C GLU A 2 -17.00 -18.95 -23.57
N ILE A 3 -17.82 -18.42 -24.49
CA ILE A 3 -17.57 -18.55 -25.95
C ILE A 3 -16.19 -18.00 -26.33
N LEU A 4 -15.77 -16.88 -25.74
CA LEU A 4 -14.45 -16.27 -25.99
C LEU A 4 -13.32 -17.12 -25.39
N LYS A 5 -13.54 -17.72 -24.21
CA LYS A 5 -12.57 -18.64 -23.60
C LYS A 5 -12.38 -19.90 -24.46
N SER A 6 -13.45 -20.41 -25.07
CA SER A 6 -13.40 -21.62 -25.90
C SER A 6 -12.89 -21.38 -27.33
N HIS A 7 -13.19 -20.23 -27.92
CA HIS A 7 -12.91 -19.96 -29.34
C HIS A 7 -11.97 -18.78 -29.59
N GLY A 8 -11.45 -18.14 -28.54
CA GLY A 8 -10.60 -16.95 -28.63
C GLY A 8 -9.29 -17.17 -29.42
N SER A 9 -8.79 -18.41 -29.46
CA SER A 9 -7.62 -18.78 -30.27
C SER A 9 -7.83 -18.62 -31.78
N MET A 10 -9.09 -18.55 -32.24
CA MET A 10 -9.44 -18.33 -33.64
C MET A 10 -9.64 -16.84 -33.98
N MET A 11 -9.55 -15.93 -33.00
CA MET A 11 -9.75 -14.50 -33.20
C MET A 11 -8.47 -13.80 -33.66
N LYS A 12 -8.62 -12.84 -34.56
CA LYS A 12 -7.54 -11.91 -34.96
C LYS A 12 -7.38 -10.80 -33.92
N GLU A 13 -6.19 -10.25 -33.81
CA GLU A 13 -5.86 -9.13 -32.90
C GLU A 13 -6.82 -7.92 -33.07
N ASP A 14 -7.12 -7.53 -34.31
CA ASP A 14 -8.06 -6.43 -34.59
C ASP A 14 -9.46 -6.67 -34.01
N TRP A 15 -9.92 -7.93 -34.01
CA TRP A 15 -11.24 -8.27 -33.50
C TRP A 15 -11.30 -8.21 -31.99
N TRP A 16 -10.18 -8.49 -31.31
CA TRP A 16 -10.07 -8.31 -29.88
C TRP A 16 -10.23 -6.84 -29.51
N ASN A 17 -9.57 -5.92 -30.22
CA ASN A 17 -9.73 -4.49 -29.98
C ASN A 17 -11.18 -4.01 -30.09
N ASP A 18 -11.90 -4.41 -31.13
CA ASP A 18 -13.30 -4.00 -31.31
C ASP A 18 -14.24 -4.66 -30.29
N LEU A 19 -13.99 -5.92 -29.94
CA LEU A 19 -14.75 -6.61 -28.91
C LEU A 19 -14.54 -5.95 -27.54
N PHE A 20 -13.31 -5.62 -27.17
CA PHE A 20 -13.02 -5.01 -25.88
C PHE A 20 -13.55 -3.58 -25.77
N LYS A 21 -13.60 -2.81 -26.87
CA LYS A 21 -14.35 -1.54 -26.88
C LYS A 21 -15.82 -1.73 -26.48
N ILE A 22 -16.44 -2.85 -26.86
CA ILE A 22 -17.81 -3.18 -26.45
C ILE A 22 -17.84 -3.66 -25.00
N MET A 23 -16.91 -4.52 -24.60
CA MET A 23 -16.87 -5.06 -23.23
C MET A 23 -16.58 -3.99 -22.19
N TYR A 24 -15.71 -3.02 -22.48
CA TYR A 24 -15.44 -1.90 -21.58
C TYR A 24 -16.64 -0.96 -21.42
N ARG A 25 -17.65 -1.00 -22.33
CA ARG A 25 -18.93 -0.31 -22.11
C ARG A 25 -19.74 -0.88 -20.95
N ILE A 26 -19.36 -2.04 -20.40
CA ILE A 26 -19.90 -2.53 -19.14
C ILE A 26 -19.53 -1.55 -18.02
N PHE A 27 -18.32 -0.99 -18.05
CA PHE A 27 -17.80 -0.09 -17.01
C PHE A 27 -18.07 1.40 -17.28
N ASP A 28 -18.60 1.76 -18.45
CA ASP A 28 -18.82 3.14 -18.88
C ASP A 28 -19.68 3.94 -17.86
N HIS A 29 -19.05 4.97 -17.31
CA HIS A 29 -19.58 5.84 -16.25
C HIS A 29 -20.80 6.64 -16.68
N ALA A 30 -21.02 6.85 -17.98
CA ALA A 30 -22.20 7.55 -18.47
C ALA A 30 -23.52 6.78 -18.22
N LYS A 31 -23.46 5.48 -17.92
CA LYS A 31 -24.61 4.68 -17.47
C LYS A 31 -24.76 4.64 -15.93
N GLN A 32 -23.82 5.25 -15.21
CA GLN A 32 -23.71 5.27 -13.75
C GLN A 32 -24.22 6.59 -13.15
N GLU A 33 -25.24 7.22 -13.76
CA GLU A 33 -25.96 8.35 -13.15
C GLU A 33 -26.33 8.01 -11.71
N ASP A 34 -26.04 8.93 -10.78
CA ASP A 34 -26.14 8.79 -9.33
C ASP A 34 -27.56 8.55 -8.78
N GLY A 35 -28.54 8.31 -9.66
CA GLY A 35 -29.96 8.09 -9.33
C GLY A 35 -30.45 6.64 -9.36
N ARG A 36 -29.63 5.64 -9.72
CA ARG A 36 -30.07 4.23 -9.66
C ARG A 36 -29.94 3.67 -8.24
N ALA A 37 -31.08 3.34 -7.62
CA ALA A 37 -31.13 2.64 -6.33
C ALA A 37 -30.28 1.35 -6.30
N ASP A 38 -30.11 0.71 -7.46
CA ASP A 38 -29.42 -0.58 -7.60
C ASP A 38 -27.92 -0.44 -7.96
N LYS A 39 -27.34 0.78 -7.97
CA LYS A 39 -25.93 1.02 -8.35
C LYS A 39 -24.97 0.15 -7.54
N SER A 40 -25.15 0.10 -6.22
CA SER A 40 -24.28 -0.70 -5.32
C SER A 40 -24.39 -2.21 -5.58
N GLU A 41 -25.59 -2.73 -5.85
CA GLU A 41 -25.81 -4.15 -6.13
C GLU A 41 -25.26 -4.56 -7.50
N TRP A 42 -25.45 -3.70 -8.51
CA TRP A 42 -24.89 -3.92 -9.84
C TRP A 42 -23.37 -3.95 -9.83
N LEU A 43 -22.72 -3.06 -9.06
CA LEU A 43 -21.26 -3.06 -8.88
C LEU A 43 -20.76 -4.36 -8.23
N LYS A 44 -21.49 -4.88 -7.23
CA LYS A 44 -21.12 -6.12 -6.51
C LYS A 44 -21.32 -7.39 -7.33
N THR A 45 -22.26 -7.41 -8.27
CA THR A 45 -22.64 -8.61 -9.03
C THR A 45 -22.08 -8.58 -10.45
N THR A 46 -22.65 -7.72 -11.29
CA THR A 46 -22.41 -7.69 -12.73
C THR A 46 -21.03 -7.14 -13.06
N CYS A 47 -20.68 -6.00 -12.46
CA CYS A 47 -19.37 -5.37 -12.67
C CYS A 47 -18.24 -6.29 -12.18
N ASN A 48 -18.39 -6.82 -10.96
CA ASN A 48 -17.45 -7.79 -10.38
C ASN A 48 -17.23 -9.02 -11.28
N HIS A 49 -18.31 -9.69 -11.71
CA HIS A 49 -18.18 -10.86 -12.58
C HIS A 49 -17.52 -10.52 -13.92
N ALA A 50 -17.87 -9.38 -14.52
CA ALA A 50 -17.25 -8.91 -15.76
C ALA A 50 -15.75 -8.63 -15.59
N MET A 51 -15.34 -8.06 -14.45
CA MET A 51 -13.93 -7.75 -14.16
C MET A 51 -13.08 -9.03 -14.13
N PHE A 52 -13.50 -10.03 -13.35
CA PHE A 52 -12.80 -11.33 -13.31
C PHE A 52 -12.78 -12.02 -14.67
N ALA A 53 -13.90 -12.02 -15.39
CA ALA A 53 -13.98 -12.68 -16.68
C ALA A 53 -13.10 -11.99 -17.75
N ILE A 54 -12.89 -10.68 -17.65
CA ILE A 54 -11.93 -9.94 -18.47
C ILE A 54 -10.49 -10.29 -18.11
N VAL A 55 -10.14 -10.29 -16.83
CA VAL A 55 -8.80 -10.67 -16.36
C VAL A 55 -8.45 -12.09 -16.78
N ASP A 56 -9.40 -13.02 -16.66
CA ASP A 56 -9.24 -14.41 -17.10
C ASP A 56 -8.95 -14.48 -18.60
N LEU A 57 -9.68 -13.73 -19.44
CA LEU A 57 -9.47 -13.72 -20.88
C LEU A 57 -8.09 -13.15 -21.25
N ILE A 58 -7.71 -12.02 -20.65
CA ILE A 58 -6.39 -11.42 -20.85
C ILE A 58 -5.30 -12.40 -20.42
N THR A 59 -5.46 -13.07 -19.29
CA THR A 59 -4.49 -14.06 -18.81
C THR A 59 -4.41 -15.27 -19.73
N GLN A 60 -5.55 -15.75 -20.24
CA GLN A 60 -5.57 -16.93 -21.13
C GLN A 60 -4.93 -16.65 -22.49
N PHE A 61 -5.05 -15.44 -23.02
CA PHE A 61 -4.58 -15.06 -24.36
C PHE A 61 -3.52 -13.96 -24.31
N PHE A 62 -2.71 -13.90 -23.24
CA PHE A 62 -1.84 -12.76 -22.93
C PHE A 62 -0.93 -12.35 -24.09
N SER A 63 -0.28 -13.32 -24.74
CA SER A 63 0.61 -13.05 -25.88
C SER A 63 -0.04 -12.32 -27.06
N ALA A 64 -1.36 -12.49 -27.27
CA ALA A 64 -2.09 -11.86 -28.35
C ALA A 64 -2.77 -10.53 -27.96
N ILE A 65 -3.18 -10.38 -26.70
CA ILE A 65 -4.02 -9.24 -26.27
C ILE A 65 -3.50 -8.45 -25.07
N GLY A 66 -2.56 -9.00 -24.31
CA GLY A 66 -2.01 -8.41 -23.09
C GLY A 66 -1.46 -7.00 -23.31
N PRO A 67 -0.44 -6.82 -24.18
CA PRO A 67 0.17 -5.50 -24.42
C PRO A 67 -0.82 -4.44 -24.94
N LEU A 68 -1.83 -4.86 -25.69
CA LEU A 68 -2.81 -3.95 -26.31
C LEU A 68 -3.89 -3.49 -25.32
N LEU A 69 -4.38 -4.40 -24.47
CA LEU A 69 -5.59 -4.17 -23.69
C LEU A 69 -5.35 -3.95 -22.20
N LEU A 70 -4.24 -4.46 -21.66
CA LEU A 70 -3.92 -4.31 -20.26
C LEU A 70 -3.82 -2.83 -19.82
N PRO A 71 -3.25 -1.90 -20.62
CA PRO A 71 -3.29 -0.47 -20.30
C PRO A 71 -4.71 0.09 -20.15
N SER A 72 -5.63 -0.30 -21.05
CA SER A 72 -7.04 0.13 -20.96
C SER A 72 -7.72 -0.48 -19.74
N LEU A 73 -7.38 -1.72 -19.37
CA LEU A 73 -7.88 -2.34 -18.14
C LEU A 73 -7.37 -1.63 -16.88
N TYR A 74 -6.12 -1.16 -16.88
CA TYR A 74 -5.58 -0.37 -15.78
C TYR A 74 -6.37 0.91 -15.53
N ASP A 75 -6.73 1.63 -16.59
CA ASP A 75 -7.60 2.81 -16.48
C ASP A 75 -8.97 2.43 -15.87
N GLN A 76 -9.54 1.27 -16.23
CA GLN A 76 -10.78 0.77 -15.62
C GLN A 76 -10.60 0.45 -14.13
N PHE A 77 -9.48 -0.16 -13.72
CA PHE A 77 -9.24 -0.43 -12.30
C PHE A 77 -9.18 0.87 -11.48
N VAL A 78 -8.46 1.88 -11.97
CA VAL A 78 -8.36 3.19 -11.31
C VAL A 78 -9.74 3.81 -11.18
N CYS A 79 -10.52 3.82 -12.26
CA CYS A 79 -11.89 4.32 -12.26
C CYS A 79 -12.81 3.58 -11.28
N CYS A 80 -12.74 2.25 -11.22
CA CYS A 80 -13.56 1.43 -10.33
C CYS A 80 -13.16 1.59 -8.85
N LEU A 81 -11.87 1.76 -8.55
CA LEU A 81 -11.38 2.01 -7.20
C LEU A 81 -11.92 3.32 -6.62
N ASN A 82 -12.16 4.32 -7.47
CA ASN A 82 -12.70 5.62 -7.07
C ASN A 82 -14.24 5.63 -6.86
N GLN A 83 -14.96 4.51 -7.06
CA GLN A 83 -16.43 4.45 -6.95
C GLN A 83 -16.96 4.31 -5.50
N ARG A 84 -16.14 4.61 -4.47
CA ARG A 84 -16.51 4.56 -3.03
C ARG A 84 -17.21 3.25 -2.60
N ASN A 85 -16.93 2.14 -3.28
CA ASN A 85 -17.53 0.83 -3.01
C ASN A 85 -16.45 -0.14 -2.53
N GLU A 86 -16.48 -0.47 -1.24
CA GLU A 86 -15.49 -1.35 -0.60
C GLU A 86 -15.29 -2.66 -1.37
N PHE A 87 -16.36 -3.41 -1.62
CA PHE A 87 -16.26 -4.72 -2.25
C PHE A 87 -15.70 -4.66 -3.68
N LEU A 88 -16.11 -3.64 -4.44
CA LEU A 88 -15.56 -3.41 -5.77
C LEU A 88 -14.08 -3.04 -5.70
N ALA A 89 -13.68 -2.20 -4.74
CA ALA A 89 -12.30 -1.78 -4.58
C ALA A 89 -11.38 -2.97 -4.26
N GLN A 90 -11.79 -3.83 -3.32
CA GLN A 90 -11.08 -5.07 -2.98
C GLN A 90 -10.96 -6.00 -4.19
N THR A 91 -12.05 -6.15 -4.96
CA THR A 91 -12.07 -6.93 -6.20
C THR A 91 -11.07 -6.37 -7.21
N CYS A 92 -11.01 -5.06 -7.40
CA CYS A 92 -10.11 -4.41 -8.34
C CYS A 92 -8.65 -4.65 -7.97
N VAL A 93 -8.28 -4.49 -6.69
CA VAL A 93 -6.92 -4.78 -6.22
C VAL A 93 -6.57 -6.26 -6.40
N ALA A 94 -7.51 -7.17 -6.10
CA ALA A 94 -7.30 -8.61 -6.29
C ALA A 94 -7.10 -8.98 -7.77
N CYS A 95 -7.92 -8.41 -8.66
CA CYS A 95 -7.81 -8.57 -10.12
C CYS A 95 -6.50 -8.01 -10.66
N LEU A 96 -6.11 -6.81 -10.25
CA LEU A 96 -4.83 -6.17 -10.61
C LEU A 96 -3.65 -7.05 -10.17
N LYS A 97 -3.67 -7.52 -8.93
CA LYS A 97 -2.65 -8.41 -8.40
C LYS A 97 -2.55 -9.70 -9.22
N ASN A 98 -3.67 -10.36 -9.47
CA ASN A 98 -3.69 -11.65 -10.17
C ASN A 98 -3.21 -11.53 -11.62
N VAL A 99 -3.65 -10.50 -12.36
CA VAL A 99 -3.22 -10.33 -13.76
C VAL A 99 -1.72 -10.07 -13.85
N ILE A 100 -1.13 -9.34 -12.90
CA ILE A 100 0.31 -9.09 -12.86
C ILE A 100 1.07 -10.35 -12.47
N ILE A 101 0.65 -11.07 -11.42
CA ILE A 101 1.35 -12.28 -10.97
C ILE A 101 1.35 -13.37 -12.05
N LEU A 102 0.23 -13.54 -12.75
CA LEU A 102 0.07 -14.63 -13.73
C LEU A 102 0.82 -14.36 -15.04
N ASN A 103 0.99 -13.09 -15.42
CA ASN A 103 1.49 -12.71 -16.75
C ASN A 103 2.77 -11.87 -16.71
N GLY A 104 3.24 -11.43 -15.55
CA GLY A 104 4.34 -10.45 -15.42
C GLY A 104 5.68 -10.90 -15.99
N ASN A 105 5.88 -12.21 -16.18
CA ASN A 105 7.07 -12.74 -16.86
C ASN A 105 7.05 -12.50 -18.38
N GLU A 106 5.89 -12.25 -18.97
CA GLU A 106 5.70 -11.94 -20.38
C GLU A 106 5.61 -10.43 -20.65
N PHE A 107 5.74 -9.58 -19.62
CA PHE A 107 5.68 -8.13 -19.78
C PHE A 107 6.98 -7.62 -20.40
N ASP A 108 6.84 -6.73 -21.39
CA ASP A 108 7.95 -5.91 -21.87
C ASP A 108 8.18 -4.70 -20.95
N ASP A 109 9.28 -3.97 -21.19
CA ASP A 109 9.63 -2.79 -20.40
C ASP A 109 8.53 -1.71 -20.42
N THR A 110 7.84 -1.53 -21.55
CA THR A 110 6.80 -0.50 -21.69
C THR A 110 5.55 -0.84 -20.89
N LEU A 111 5.19 -2.12 -20.86
CA LEU A 111 4.06 -2.59 -20.08
C LEU A 111 4.39 -2.54 -18.59
N TRP A 112 5.61 -2.92 -18.19
CA TRP A 112 6.08 -2.76 -16.82
C TRP A 112 6.05 -1.30 -16.36
N ASP A 113 6.51 -0.36 -17.20
CA ASP A 113 6.41 1.08 -16.91
C ASP A 113 4.96 1.48 -16.61
N LYS A 114 4.02 1.05 -17.45
CA LYS A 114 2.60 1.36 -17.26
C LYS A 114 2.00 0.69 -16.02
N THR A 115 2.39 -0.55 -15.73
CA THR A 115 1.97 -1.28 -14.53
C THR A 115 2.44 -0.56 -13.27
N MET A 116 3.72 -0.16 -13.23
CA MET A 116 4.31 0.51 -12.08
C MET A 116 3.75 1.92 -11.89
N GLU A 117 3.51 2.66 -12.98
CA GLU A 117 2.80 3.94 -12.96
C GLU A 117 1.39 3.76 -12.37
N THR A 118 0.66 2.72 -12.79
CA THR A 118 -0.69 2.44 -12.29
C THR A 118 -0.70 2.11 -10.80
N ILE A 119 0.21 1.24 -10.33
CA ILE A 119 0.34 0.91 -8.90
C ILE A 119 0.66 2.16 -8.08
N THR A 120 1.62 2.96 -8.55
CA THR A 120 2.03 4.23 -7.92
C THR A 120 0.86 5.21 -7.88
N HIS A 121 0.10 5.32 -8.98
CA HIS A 121 -1.08 6.17 -9.05
C HIS A 121 -2.15 5.76 -8.05
N ILE A 122 -2.50 4.46 -7.98
CA ILE A 122 -3.49 3.95 -7.03
C ILE A 122 -3.05 4.22 -5.58
N LEU A 123 -1.79 3.93 -5.24
CA LEU A 123 -1.27 4.17 -3.88
C LEU A 123 -1.32 5.66 -3.51
N ASN A 124 -1.05 6.57 -4.44
CA ASN A 124 -1.10 8.01 -4.18
C ASN A 124 -2.54 8.55 -4.14
N SER A 125 -3.41 8.11 -5.06
CA SER A 125 -4.79 8.62 -5.14
C SER A 125 -5.70 8.13 -4.03
N THR A 126 -5.34 6.99 -3.41
CA THR A 126 -6.11 6.39 -2.30
C THR A 126 -5.47 6.67 -0.94
N LEU A 127 -4.46 7.53 -0.87
CA LEU A 127 -3.90 7.98 0.40
C LEU A 127 -4.90 8.97 1.03
N PRO A 128 -5.48 8.68 2.22
CA PRO A 128 -6.51 9.53 2.81
C PRO A 128 -5.89 10.80 3.43
N THR A 129 -5.37 11.70 2.58
CA THR A 129 -4.67 12.93 2.99
C THR A 129 -5.56 13.89 3.77
N ASP A 130 -6.88 13.80 3.63
CA ASP A 130 -7.84 14.59 4.40
C ASP A 130 -7.79 14.29 5.90
N LEU A 131 -7.33 13.10 6.30
CA LEU A 131 -7.00 12.79 7.69
C LEU A 131 -5.83 13.63 8.20
N ILE A 132 -4.82 13.88 7.35
CA ILE A 132 -3.57 14.57 7.71
C ILE A 132 -3.72 16.10 7.65
N MET A 133 -4.32 16.63 6.57
CA MET A 133 -4.32 18.07 6.29
C MET A 133 -5.13 18.88 7.31
N LYS A 134 -6.13 18.27 7.95
CA LYS A 134 -7.00 18.94 8.93
C LYS A 134 -6.43 18.94 10.35
N GLU A 135 -5.42 18.12 10.66
CA GLU A 135 -4.66 18.15 11.93
C GLU A 135 -3.77 19.41 12.02
N ASN A 136 -3.14 19.78 10.90
CA ASN A 136 -2.26 20.94 10.82
C ASN A 136 -3.01 22.29 10.80
N GLY A 137 -4.31 22.28 10.50
CA GLY A 137 -5.15 23.48 10.43
C GLY A 137 -5.62 24.01 11.79
N GLU A 138 -5.70 23.16 12.83
CA GLU A 138 -6.19 23.57 14.15
C GLU A 138 -5.08 23.94 15.15
N ASN A 139 -3.81 23.65 14.84
CA ASN A 139 -2.66 24.03 15.67
C ASN A 139 -2.14 25.46 15.41
N GLY A 140 -2.82 26.25 14.57
CA GLY A 140 -2.33 27.53 14.07
C GLY A 140 -3.33 28.68 14.12
N GLN A 141 -3.80 29.08 15.30
CA GLN A 141 -4.03 30.50 15.69
C GLN A 141 -4.58 30.61 17.12
N VAL A 142 -3.68 30.87 18.08
CA VAL A 142 -4.05 31.47 19.35
C VAL A 142 -4.15 32.99 19.12
N ASN A 143 -5.36 33.53 19.14
CA ASN A 143 -5.57 34.90 19.62
C ASN A 143 -6.95 34.98 20.28
N GLY A 144 -6.91 35.34 21.57
CA GLY A 144 -7.97 35.09 22.52
C GLY A 144 -9.22 35.93 22.33
N TYR A 145 -10.35 35.34 22.71
CA TYR A 145 -11.37 35.97 23.55
C TYR A 145 -12.10 34.85 24.30
N VAL A 146 -12.04 34.92 25.63
CA VAL A 146 -12.79 34.04 26.53
C VAL A 146 -14.27 34.43 26.48
N LYS A 147 -15.13 33.47 26.14
CA LYS A 147 -16.46 33.34 26.74
C LYS A 147 -16.70 31.88 27.08
N GLU A 148 -16.77 31.61 28.38
CA GLU A 148 -17.28 30.37 28.94
C GLU A 148 -18.75 30.21 28.53
N ASP A 149 -19.07 29.07 27.92
CA ASP A 149 -20.32 28.38 28.22
C ASP A 149 -20.10 26.87 28.08
N LYS A 150 -20.37 26.17 29.19
CA LYS A 150 -20.25 24.71 29.33
C LYS A 150 -21.36 24.02 28.54
N LYS A 151 -21.01 23.10 27.63
CA LYS A 151 -21.63 21.77 27.48
C LYS A 151 -20.87 20.89 26.46
N ASN A 152 -20.56 19.68 26.90
CA ASN A 152 -20.09 18.50 26.15
C ASN A 152 -18.67 18.56 25.53
N GLY A 153 -17.71 17.98 26.27
CA GLY A 153 -16.43 17.50 25.74
C GLY A 153 -16.60 16.25 24.85
N MET A 154 -17.27 16.41 23.72
CA MET A 154 -17.36 15.41 22.66
C MET A 154 -17.47 16.18 21.35
N ASN A 155 -16.58 15.87 20.39
CA ASN A 155 -16.62 16.19 18.95
C ASN A 155 -15.49 17.12 18.46
N ASN A 156 -14.27 16.58 18.34
CA ASN A 156 -13.25 17.14 17.45
C ASN A 156 -13.28 16.52 16.03
N LEU A 157 -14.36 15.81 15.67
CA LEU A 157 -14.67 15.42 14.28
C LEU A 157 -16.15 15.72 13.98
N GLY A 158 -16.63 16.91 14.36
CA GLY A 158 -17.94 17.41 13.94
C GLY A 158 -17.97 17.88 12.47
N TRP A 159 -16.95 17.54 11.68
CA TRP A 159 -16.61 18.22 10.42
C TRP A 159 -16.54 17.29 9.19
N LEU A 160 -16.65 15.98 9.36
CA LEU A 160 -16.82 15.03 8.25
C LEU A 160 -18.25 14.50 8.29
N ASP A 161 -18.92 14.49 7.14
CA ASP A 161 -20.19 13.80 7.03
C ASP A 161 -20.00 12.27 6.96
N ASP A 162 -21.11 11.52 7.09
CA ASP A 162 -21.07 10.06 7.05
C ASP A 162 -20.51 9.51 5.71
N GLU A 163 -20.57 10.29 4.63
CA GLU A 163 -20.11 9.89 3.29
C GLU A 163 -18.59 10.04 3.14
N GLU A 164 -18.03 11.17 3.58
CA GLU A 164 -16.58 11.41 3.61
C GLU A 164 -15.87 10.40 4.52
N ILE A 165 -16.49 10.05 5.64
CA ILE A 165 -15.99 9.00 6.55
C ILE A 165 -15.95 7.64 5.82
N SER A 166 -17.02 7.28 5.11
CA SER A 166 -17.07 6.02 4.36
C SER A 166 -16.00 5.97 3.28
N GLU A 167 -15.76 7.09 2.60
CA GLU A 167 -14.71 7.21 1.59
C GLU A 167 -13.31 6.99 2.19
N VAL A 168 -13.01 7.63 3.33
CA VAL A 168 -11.75 7.42 4.05
C VAL A 168 -11.56 5.96 4.48
N ILE A 169 -12.62 5.29 4.95
CA ILE A 169 -12.56 3.86 5.32
C ILE A 169 -12.20 3.02 4.09
N VAL A 170 -12.87 3.24 2.95
CA VAL A 170 -12.59 2.52 1.70
C VAL A 170 -11.14 2.76 1.26
N MET A 171 -10.66 4.01 1.30
CA MET A 171 -9.26 4.34 1.00
C MET A 171 -8.27 3.57 1.89
N CYS A 172 -8.51 3.50 3.20
CA CYS A 172 -7.65 2.74 4.11
C CYS A 172 -7.63 1.23 3.81
N ILE A 173 -8.78 0.67 3.39
CA ILE A 173 -8.88 -0.73 2.98
C ILE A 173 -8.08 -0.95 1.69
N VAL A 174 -8.23 -0.07 0.70
CA VAL A 174 -7.46 -0.14 -0.55
C VAL A 174 -5.97 -0.03 -0.30
N GLN A 175 -5.54 0.88 0.58
CA GLN A 175 -4.13 0.99 0.98
C GLN A 175 -3.59 -0.33 1.54
N MET A 176 -4.34 -0.97 2.44
CA MET A 176 -3.94 -2.28 2.98
C MET A 176 -3.82 -3.34 1.89
N ASP A 177 -4.86 -3.49 1.06
CA ASP A 177 -4.88 -4.51 0.03
C ASP A 177 -3.80 -4.28 -1.03
N MET A 178 -3.51 -3.01 -1.35
CA MET A 178 -2.43 -2.62 -2.26
C MET A 178 -1.06 -2.92 -1.68
N VAL A 179 -0.83 -2.69 -0.39
CA VAL A 179 0.42 -3.07 0.28
C VAL A 179 0.63 -4.58 0.23
N ASP A 180 -0.41 -5.37 0.52
CA ASP A 180 -0.36 -6.82 0.43
C ASP A 180 -0.16 -7.29 -1.02
N ALA A 181 -0.79 -6.63 -2.00
CA ALA A 181 -0.60 -6.90 -3.41
C ALA A 181 0.82 -6.60 -3.86
N VAL A 182 1.38 -5.43 -3.53
CA VAL A 182 2.76 -5.05 -3.82
C VAL A 182 3.74 -6.03 -3.20
N SER A 183 3.56 -6.39 -1.93
CA SER A 183 4.37 -7.40 -1.24
C SER A 183 4.39 -8.71 -2.04
N THR A 184 3.23 -9.20 -2.45
CA THR A 184 3.10 -10.45 -3.21
C THR A 184 3.68 -10.35 -4.62
N ILE A 185 3.42 -9.25 -5.34
CA ILE A 185 3.90 -9.03 -6.71
C ILE A 185 5.42 -8.95 -6.73
N VAL A 186 5.99 -8.12 -5.86
CA VAL A 186 7.42 -7.79 -5.87
C VAL A 186 8.23 -8.92 -5.22
N LEU A 187 7.88 -9.31 -3.99
CA LEU A 187 8.69 -10.22 -3.18
C LEU A 187 8.26 -11.69 -3.33
N GLY A 188 7.05 -11.93 -3.83
CA GLY A 188 6.46 -13.27 -3.89
C GLY A 188 5.72 -13.67 -2.62
N ALA A 189 5.16 -14.87 -2.63
CA ALA A 189 4.55 -15.51 -1.45
C ALA A 189 5.16 -16.90 -1.27
N ASP A 190 5.42 -17.32 -0.03
CA ASP A 190 5.91 -18.61 0.49
C ASP A 190 6.89 -19.44 -0.38
N SER A 191 6.50 -19.81 -1.60
CA SER A 191 7.21 -20.68 -2.55
C SER A 191 7.47 -20.07 -3.94
N ASN A 192 6.91 -18.90 -4.26
CA ASN A 192 7.09 -18.24 -5.55
C ASN A 192 8.16 -17.14 -5.47
N ILE A 193 9.07 -17.12 -6.45
CA ILE A 193 10.01 -16.01 -6.64
C ILE A 193 9.18 -14.84 -7.16
N GLY A 194 9.10 -13.75 -6.41
CA GLY A 194 8.40 -12.53 -6.83
C GLY A 194 8.97 -11.94 -8.11
N LEU A 195 8.29 -10.93 -8.65
CA LEU A 195 8.63 -10.31 -9.93
C LEU A 195 9.69 -9.21 -9.80
N LEU A 196 10.32 -9.05 -8.62
CA LEU A 196 11.42 -8.08 -8.41
C LEU A 196 12.52 -8.13 -9.48
N PRO A 197 12.98 -9.30 -9.98
CA PRO A 197 13.98 -9.34 -11.04
C PRO A 197 13.50 -8.74 -12.37
N SER A 198 12.19 -8.74 -12.62
CA SER A 198 11.57 -8.20 -13.84
C SER A 198 11.29 -6.70 -13.76
N ILE A 199 11.32 -6.12 -12.55
CA ILE A 199 11.00 -4.70 -12.33
C ILE A 199 12.30 -3.89 -12.24
N HIS A 200 12.35 -2.75 -12.95
CA HIS A 200 13.50 -1.84 -12.90
C HIS A 200 13.62 -1.15 -11.53
N PRO A 201 14.85 -0.98 -10.99
CA PRO A 201 15.05 -0.36 -9.67
C PRO A 201 14.40 1.01 -9.42
N PRO A 202 14.34 1.94 -10.40
CA PRO A 202 13.63 3.21 -10.21
C PRO A 202 12.14 3.04 -9.87
N HIS A 203 11.48 2.05 -10.45
CA HIS A 203 10.07 1.75 -10.15
C HIS A 203 9.90 1.17 -8.75
N LEU A 204 10.78 0.26 -8.34
CA LEU A 204 10.79 -0.28 -6.98
C LEU A 204 11.00 0.84 -5.96
N LEU A 205 11.91 1.77 -6.22
CA LEU A 205 12.12 2.93 -5.37
C LEU A 205 10.91 3.87 -5.34
N SER A 206 10.22 4.08 -6.47
CA SER A 206 8.96 4.84 -6.52
C SER A 206 7.89 4.21 -5.63
N ILE A 207 7.72 2.89 -5.71
CA ILE A 207 6.83 2.14 -4.83
C ILE A 207 7.23 2.30 -3.37
N CYS A 208 8.52 2.19 -3.04
CA CYS A 208 8.99 2.43 -1.67
C CYS A 208 8.65 3.84 -1.16
N LYS A 209 8.72 4.87 -2.01
CA LYS A 209 8.31 6.24 -1.66
C LYS A 209 6.80 6.32 -1.37
N CYS A 210 5.97 5.63 -2.15
CA CYS A 210 4.53 5.51 -1.85
C CYS A 210 4.26 4.75 -0.54
N LEU A 211 4.90 3.60 -0.32
CA LEU A 211 4.76 2.83 0.92
C LEU A 211 5.19 3.64 2.14
N MET A 212 6.23 4.48 2.01
CA MET A 212 6.64 5.43 3.05
C MET A 212 5.55 6.47 3.33
N ALA A 213 4.88 7.01 2.31
CA ALA A 213 3.77 7.93 2.50
C ALA A 213 2.60 7.24 3.26
N SER A 214 2.24 6.01 2.87
CA SER A 214 1.23 5.20 3.56
C SER A 214 1.64 4.88 5.00
N LEU A 215 2.93 4.59 5.25
CA LEU A 215 3.47 4.37 6.58
C LEU A 215 3.36 5.63 7.46
N ASN A 216 3.75 6.80 6.94
CA ASN A 216 3.63 8.06 7.67
C ASN A 216 2.19 8.36 8.06
N LEU A 217 1.23 8.15 7.14
CA LEU A 217 -0.19 8.32 7.42
C LEU A 217 -0.68 7.36 8.51
N ALA A 218 -0.36 6.08 8.40
CA ALA A 218 -0.74 5.10 9.42
C ALA A 218 -0.10 5.44 10.77
N ASN A 219 1.14 5.94 10.75
CA ASN A 219 1.89 6.31 11.94
C ASN A 219 1.29 7.53 12.66
N SER A 220 1.01 8.62 11.94
CA SER A 220 0.42 9.84 12.50
C SER A 220 -0.96 9.53 13.09
N PHE A 221 -1.78 8.81 12.35
CA PHE A 221 -3.10 8.39 12.81
C PHE A 221 -3.01 7.51 14.06
N ASN A 222 -2.10 6.52 14.07
CA ASN A 222 -1.93 5.61 15.20
C ASN A 222 -1.42 6.33 16.48
N ALA A 223 -0.75 7.47 16.32
CA ALA A 223 -0.32 8.33 17.42
C ALA A 223 -1.47 9.19 17.99
N SER A 224 -2.47 9.54 17.17
CA SER A 224 -3.62 10.36 17.58
C SER A 224 -4.75 9.53 18.21
N ASN A 225 -4.86 9.55 19.55
CA ASN A 225 -5.96 8.87 20.26
C ASN A 225 -7.35 9.42 19.88
N GLY A 226 -7.45 10.70 19.53
CA GLY A 226 -8.69 11.35 19.15
C GLY A 226 -9.22 10.81 17.83
N GLU A 227 -8.41 10.84 16.78
CA GLU A 227 -8.77 10.35 15.45
C GLU A 227 -9.09 8.86 15.45
N ARG A 228 -8.29 8.05 16.16
CA ARG A 228 -8.57 6.62 16.36
C ARG A 228 -9.94 6.40 16.95
N THR A 229 -10.30 7.15 17.99
CA THR A 229 -11.60 7.01 18.66
C THR A 229 -12.74 7.48 17.75
N LEU A 230 -12.50 8.48 16.91
CA LEU A 230 -13.50 9.06 16.02
C LEU A 230 -13.77 8.17 14.81
N LEU A 231 -12.73 7.71 14.10
CA LEU A 231 -12.88 6.70 13.04
C LEU A 231 -13.45 5.40 13.59
N TRP A 232 -13.07 5.02 14.82
CA TRP A 232 -13.67 3.87 15.49
C TRP A 232 -15.16 4.07 15.76
N LYS A 233 -15.58 5.25 16.24
CA LYS A 233 -17.00 5.59 16.43
C LYS A 233 -17.77 5.66 15.11
N ALA A 234 -17.12 6.12 14.05
CA ALA A 234 -17.72 6.22 12.73
C ALA A 234 -17.87 4.82 12.08
N GLY A 235 -16.85 3.97 12.23
CA GLY A 235 -16.86 2.55 11.86
C GLY A 235 -17.75 1.66 12.74
N LEU A 236 -18.47 2.21 13.74
CA LEU A 236 -19.56 1.49 14.43
C LEU A 236 -20.85 1.44 13.60
N ARG A 237 -20.92 2.12 12.44
CA ARG A 237 -22.08 2.11 11.55
C ARG A 237 -21.98 1.11 10.37
N GLY A 238 -20.86 0.38 10.23
CA GLY A 238 -20.61 -0.59 9.15
C GLY A 238 -19.78 -1.81 9.58
N SER A 239 -19.62 -2.79 8.68
CA SER A 239 -19.06 -4.12 8.99
C SER A 239 -17.52 -4.21 9.00
N SER A 240 -16.81 -3.22 8.46
CA SER A 240 -15.36 -3.25 8.22
C SER A 240 -14.66 -2.07 8.91
N LYS A 241 -13.72 -2.37 9.81
CA LYS A 241 -12.93 -1.34 10.52
C LYS A 241 -11.56 -1.21 9.85
N PRO A 242 -11.09 0.02 9.53
CA PRO A 242 -9.76 0.20 8.99
C PRO A 242 -8.72 -0.22 10.03
N ASN A 243 -7.95 -1.26 9.72
CA ASN A 243 -6.93 -1.80 10.63
C ASN A 243 -5.60 -1.07 10.45
N LEU A 244 -5.58 0.20 10.83
CA LEU A 244 -4.44 1.09 10.65
C LEU A 244 -3.17 0.65 11.43
N PRO A 245 -3.25 -0.01 12.60
CA PRO A 245 -2.09 -0.67 13.20
C PRO A 245 -1.51 -1.79 12.32
N ARG A 246 -2.39 -2.57 11.67
CA ARG A 246 -1.94 -3.57 10.70
C ARG A 246 -1.40 -2.91 9.42
N LEU A 247 -1.98 -1.80 8.97
CA LEU A 247 -1.49 -1.07 7.80
C LEU A 247 -0.06 -0.60 8.04
N GLU A 248 0.19 0.00 9.20
CA GLU A 248 1.52 0.41 9.62
C GLU A 248 2.52 -0.76 9.59
N THR A 249 2.19 -1.86 10.28
CA THR A 249 3.11 -3.02 10.35
C THR A 249 3.35 -3.66 8.98
N ARG A 250 2.33 -3.73 8.11
CA ARG A 250 2.46 -4.28 6.75
C ARG A 250 3.22 -3.36 5.80
N CYS A 251 2.97 -2.05 5.85
CA CYS A 251 3.75 -1.05 5.11
C CYS A 251 5.22 -1.14 5.50
N LEU A 252 5.48 -1.18 6.80
CA LEU A 252 6.83 -1.29 7.34
C LEU A 252 7.54 -2.53 6.81
N SER A 253 6.98 -3.73 7.02
CA SER A 253 7.59 -4.98 6.55
C SER A 253 7.86 -4.94 5.04
N THR A 254 6.88 -4.52 4.25
CA THR A 254 6.99 -4.51 2.78
C THR A 254 8.04 -3.51 2.30
N LEU A 255 8.01 -2.28 2.83
CA LEU A 255 8.97 -1.22 2.51
C LEU A 255 10.39 -1.68 2.80
N PHE A 256 10.64 -2.18 4.00
CA PHE A 256 11.96 -2.62 4.41
C PHE A 256 12.47 -3.79 3.59
N SER A 257 11.68 -4.83 3.38
CA SER A 257 12.13 -5.99 2.60
C SER A 257 12.50 -5.60 1.16
N ILE A 258 11.77 -4.66 0.54
CA ILE A 258 12.15 -4.13 -0.80
C ILE A 258 13.44 -3.31 -0.71
N LEU A 259 13.58 -2.40 0.26
CA LEU A 259 14.78 -1.58 0.42
C LEU A 259 16.05 -2.41 0.68
N ILE A 260 15.96 -3.43 1.53
CA ILE A 260 17.06 -4.34 1.85
C ILE A 260 17.51 -5.09 0.59
N VAL A 261 16.56 -5.56 -0.24
CA VAL A 261 16.90 -6.18 -1.54
C VAL A 261 17.52 -5.16 -2.49
N LEU A 262 16.99 -3.93 -2.58
CA LEU A 262 17.57 -2.87 -3.42
C LEU A 262 19.01 -2.50 -3.02
N LEU A 263 19.35 -2.50 -1.74
CA LEU A 263 20.72 -2.24 -1.30
C LEU A 263 21.71 -3.30 -1.84
N GLN A 264 21.26 -4.55 -1.95
CA GLN A 264 22.06 -5.67 -2.46
C GLN A 264 22.03 -5.77 -4.00
N ASP A 265 21.00 -5.22 -4.65
CA ASP A 265 20.81 -5.31 -6.10
C ASP A 265 21.88 -4.49 -6.84
N LYS A 266 22.64 -5.17 -7.72
CA LYS A 266 23.66 -4.54 -8.56
C LYS A 266 23.07 -3.57 -9.58
N ARG A 267 21.81 -3.77 -9.98
CA ARG A 267 21.08 -2.85 -10.88
C ARG A 267 20.78 -1.51 -10.21
N ALA A 268 20.75 -1.48 -8.88
CA ALA A 268 20.35 -0.32 -8.08
C ALA A 268 21.53 0.48 -7.52
N ILE A 269 22.78 0.23 -7.95
CA ILE A 269 23.98 0.89 -7.40
C ILE A 269 23.87 2.43 -7.46
N GLY A 270 23.36 2.99 -8.55
CA GLY A 270 23.19 4.44 -8.72
C GLY A 270 22.08 5.06 -7.86
N LEU A 271 21.23 4.25 -7.23
CA LEU A 271 20.12 4.69 -6.37
C LEU A 271 20.40 4.45 -4.88
N ARG A 272 21.58 3.91 -4.53
CA ARG A 272 21.88 3.47 -3.15
C ARG A 272 21.75 4.59 -2.13
N ASP A 273 22.15 5.82 -2.46
CA ASP A 273 22.03 6.94 -1.52
C ASP A 273 20.56 7.28 -1.22
N GLU A 274 19.69 7.24 -2.23
CA GLU A 274 18.25 7.43 -2.04
C GLU A 274 17.62 6.29 -1.25
N VAL A 275 18.01 5.03 -1.53
CA VAL A 275 17.55 3.84 -0.81
C VAL A 275 17.96 3.93 0.67
N SER A 276 19.21 4.28 0.95
CA SER A 276 19.74 4.48 2.30
C SER A 276 19.01 5.61 3.05
N SER A 277 18.79 6.76 2.40
CA SER A 277 18.05 7.87 2.99
C SER A 277 16.62 7.47 3.37
N LEU A 278 15.94 6.69 2.50
CA LEU A 278 14.59 6.23 2.76
C LEU A 278 14.55 5.17 3.88
N LEU A 279 15.56 4.30 3.92
CA LEU A 279 15.74 3.31 4.99
C LEU A 279 15.96 3.98 6.35
N SER A 280 16.89 4.93 6.43
CA SER A 280 17.14 5.70 7.66
C SER A 280 15.90 6.45 8.12
N SER A 281 15.17 7.09 7.22
CA SER A 281 13.91 7.77 7.54
C SER A 281 12.86 6.80 8.13
N SER A 282 12.77 5.59 7.55
CA SER A 282 11.82 4.56 7.99
C SER A 282 12.17 4.06 9.39
N PHE A 283 13.47 3.86 9.64
CA PHE A 283 13.99 3.48 10.95
C PHE A 283 13.71 4.56 12.00
N SER A 284 14.05 5.83 11.72
CA SER A 284 13.81 6.92 12.66
C SER A 284 12.33 7.05 13.05
N LEU A 285 11.41 6.96 12.07
CA LEU A 285 9.97 7.01 12.32
C LEU A 285 9.52 5.89 13.26
N ILE A 286 9.96 4.65 12.99
CA ILE A 286 9.47 3.49 13.71
C ILE A 286 10.12 3.34 15.09
N PHE A 287 11.40 3.69 15.24
CA PHE A 287 12.06 3.71 16.55
C PHE A 287 11.42 4.74 17.46
N ASN A 288 11.17 5.96 16.97
CA ASN A 288 10.46 6.99 17.74
C ASN A 288 9.07 6.49 18.18
N SER A 289 8.34 5.82 17.29
CA SER A 289 7.02 5.28 17.58
C SER A 289 7.03 4.16 18.61
N TYR A 290 8.03 3.27 18.52
CA TYR A 290 8.23 2.18 19.48
C TYR A 290 8.62 2.71 20.86
N SER A 291 9.53 3.68 20.93
CA SER A 291 10.01 4.27 22.18
C SER A 291 8.89 5.04 22.92
N THR A 292 8.08 5.82 22.19
CA THR A 292 7.08 6.73 22.78
C THR A 292 5.75 6.07 23.16
N SER A 293 5.37 4.95 22.55
CA SER A 293 4.05 4.34 22.76
C SER A 293 4.10 2.86 23.12
N GLU A 294 3.94 2.56 24.41
CA GLU A 294 3.87 1.17 24.92
C GLU A 294 2.76 0.36 24.24
N SER A 295 1.61 0.99 23.96
CA SER A 295 0.50 0.34 23.26
C SER A 295 0.84 -0.17 21.84
N ARG A 296 1.85 0.43 21.19
CA ARG A 296 2.28 0.08 19.83
C ARG A 296 3.41 -0.94 19.82
N ARG A 297 4.17 -1.09 20.92
CA ARG A 297 5.31 -2.02 21.01
C ARG A 297 4.91 -3.46 20.73
N CYS A 298 3.76 -3.91 21.24
CA CYS A 298 3.26 -5.27 21.02
C CYS A 298 3.11 -5.60 19.52
N GLY A 299 2.60 -4.67 18.72
CA GLY A 299 2.44 -4.86 17.27
C GLY A 299 3.75 -4.65 16.48
N LEU A 300 4.60 -3.73 16.92
CA LEU A 300 5.84 -3.38 16.23
C LEU A 300 7.00 -4.35 16.55
N SER A 301 7.00 -4.99 17.71
CA SER A 301 8.11 -5.86 18.19
C SER A 301 8.38 -7.06 17.26
N PRO A 302 7.37 -7.81 16.78
CA PRO A 302 7.61 -8.91 15.84
C PRO A 302 8.19 -8.42 14.50
N VAL A 303 7.70 -7.28 14.01
CA VAL A 303 8.19 -6.70 12.76
C VAL A 303 9.63 -6.23 12.94
N MET A 304 9.92 -5.46 13.99
CA MET A 304 11.27 -4.99 14.29
C MET A 304 12.26 -6.15 14.43
N THR A 305 11.86 -7.23 15.11
CA THR A 305 12.70 -8.42 15.27
C THR A 305 13.10 -8.98 13.89
N ARG A 306 12.12 -9.21 13.01
CA ARG A 306 12.38 -9.70 11.66
C ARG A 306 13.24 -8.73 10.84
N LEU A 307 12.96 -7.42 10.94
CA LEU A 307 13.73 -6.40 10.23
C LEU A 307 15.20 -6.42 10.63
N LEU A 308 15.48 -6.48 11.93
CA LEU A 308 16.84 -6.51 12.44
C LEU A 308 17.54 -7.85 12.11
N GLU A 309 16.80 -8.95 12.04
CA GLU A 309 17.31 -10.22 11.52
C GLU A 309 17.73 -10.12 10.04
N GLU A 310 16.86 -9.57 9.18
CA GLU A 310 17.16 -9.32 7.77
C GLU A 310 18.36 -8.38 7.61
N CYS A 311 18.45 -7.32 8.43
CA CYS A 311 19.60 -6.41 8.43
C CYS A 311 20.90 -7.10 8.86
N SER A 312 20.84 -8.01 9.83
CA SER A 312 22.02 -8.77 10.30
C SER A 312 22.59 -9.70 9.23
N SER A 313 21.81 -10.04 8.21
CA SER A 313 22.26 -10.84 7.07
C SER A 313 23.02 -10.04 6.01
N LEU A 314 23.01 -8.71 6.09
CA LEU A 314 23.70 -7.83 5.15
C LEU A 314 25.23 -7.84 5.36
N ASP A 315 25.95 -7.52 4.28
CA ASP A 315 27.38 -7.25 4.37
C ASP A 315 27.67 -6.06 5.31
N ARG A 316 28.70 -6.19 6.15
CA ARG A 316 29.10 -5.16 7.12
C ARG A 316 29.32 -3.80 6.47
N GLN A 317 29.97 -3.74 5.30
CA GLN A 317 30.23 -2.46 4.63
C GLN A 317 28.94 -1.79 4.17
N LEU A 318 27.95 -2.58 3.74
CA LEU A 318 26.64 -2.08 3.34
C LEU A 318 25.88 -1.51 4.54
N ILE A 319 25.92 -2.19 5.69
CA ILE A 319 25.30 -1.71 6.93
C ILE A 319 25.94 -0.37 7.34
N LEU A 320 27.27 -0.33 7.41
CA LEU A 320 28.01 0.87 7.84
C LEU A 320 27.80 2.07 6.90
N SER A 321 27.63 1.84 5.60
CA SER A 321 27.42 2.91 4.62
C SER A 321 25.95 3.34 4.48
N SER A 322 24.98 2.47 4.77
CA SER A 322 23.57 2.71 4.41
C SER A 322 22.66 3.08 5.57
N PHE A 323 23.03 2.75 6.82
CA PHE A 323 22.11 2.88 7.96
C PHE A 323 22.20 4.25 8.67
N GLY A 324 23.25 5.04 8.38
CA GLY A 324 23.45 6.37 8.93
C GLY A 324 23.89 6.39 10.41
N ASP A 325 24.37 7.54 10.86
CA ASP A 325 25.03 7.69 12.16
C ASP A 325 24.06 7.60 13.36
N THR A 326 22.77 7.84 13.13
CA THR A 326 21.74 7.78 14.19
C THR A 326 21.31 6.35 14.51
N PHE A 327 21.54 5.40 13.60
CA PHE A 327 21.04 4.04 13.75
C PHE A 327 21.63 3.30 14.98
N PRO A 328 22.95 3.36 15.25
CA PRO A 328 23.50 2.78 16.48
C PRO A 328 22.90 3.37 17.77
N LEU A 329 22.60 4.67 17.78
CA LEU A 329 21.96 5.31 18.94
C LEU A 329 20.55 4.76 19.18
N CYS A 330 19.75 4.61 18.11
CA CYS A 330 18.44 3.98 18.19
C CYS A 330 18.52 2.52 18.68
N MET A 331 19.55 1.77 18.27
CA MET A 331 19.79 0.42 18.79
C MET A 331 20.05 0.42 20.30
N CYS A 332 20.83 1.39 20.81
CA CYS A 332 21.06 1.53 22.25
C CYS A 332 19.76 1.84 23.01
N GLU A 333 18.89 2.68 22.48
CA GLU A 333 17.57 2.94 23.08
C GLU A 333 16.68 1.70 23.09
N LEU A 334 16.71 0.90 22.01
CA LEU A 334 15.99 -0.37 21.95
C LEU A 334 16.46 -1.38 22.99
N VAL A 335 17.74 -1.40 23.40
CA VAL A 335 18.19 -2.26 24.51
C VAL A 335 17.39 -1.98 25.78
N VAL A 336 17.00 -0.72 26.00
CA VAL A 336 16.24 -0.29 27.18
C VAL A 336 14.73 -0.58 27.01
N THR A 337 14.18 -0.32 25.83
CA THR A 337 12.72 -0.36 25.59
C THR A 337 12.20 -1.70 25.06
N SER A 338 13.07 -2.60 24.61
CA SER A 338 12.69 -3.91 24.07
C SER A 338 12.10 -4.82 25.15
N GLU A 339 10.92 -5.37 24.86
CA GLU A 339 10.19 -6.21 25.82
C GLU A 339 10.59 -7.68 25.68
N THR A 340 10.86 -8.13 24.44
CA THR A 340 11.14 -9.54 24.12
C THR A 340 12.64 -9.87 24.12
N SER A 341 12.99 -11.11 24.50
CA SER A 341 14.37 -11.61 24.43
C SER A 341 14.87 -11.73 22.99
N GLU A 342 13.97 -12.03 22.06
CA GLU A 342 14.27 -12.17 20.64
C GLU A 342 14.72 -10.83 20.04
N LEU A 343 13.97 -9.75 20.27
CA LEU A 343 14.34 -8.41 19.83
C LEU A 343 15.69 -7.96 20.42
N ARG A 344 15.92 -8.20 21.72
CA ARG A 344 17.22 -7.93 22.37
C ARG A 344 18.37 -8.69 21.72
N THR A 345 18.13 -9.92 21.29
CA THR A 345 19.13 -10.75 20.62
C THR A 345 19.50 -10.19 19.25
N GLN A 346 18.51 -9.71 18.49
CA GLN A 346 18.75 -9.08 17.19
C GLN A 346 19.48 -7.73 17.33
N VAL A 347 19.06 -6.89 18.29
CA VAL A 347 19.78 -5.64 18.62
C VAL A 347 21.23 -5.92 18.99
N SER A 348 21.49 -6.93 19.83
CA SER A 348 22.86 -7.32 20.20
C SER A 348 23.68 -7.76 18.98
N SER A 349 23.07 -8.52 18.07
CA SER A 349 23.74 -9.03 16.87
C SER A 349 24.16 -7.90 15.93
N ILE A 350 23.27 -6.94 15.69
CA ILE A 350 23.57 -5.74 14.90
C ILE A 350 24.64 -4.88 15.56
N LEU A 351 24.52 -4.58 16.86
CA LEU A 351 25.51 -3.73 17.55
C LEU A 351 26.92 -4.32 17.48
N LYS A 352 27.07 -5.65 17.50
CA LYS A 352 28.37 -6.30 17.33
C LYS A 352 29.00 -5.99 15.97
N ILE A 353 28.21 -5.83 14.90
CA ILE A 353 28.72 -5.49 13.57
C ILE A 353 29.41 -4.10 13.57
N PHE A 354 28.86 -3.15 14.33
CA PHE A 354 29.43 -1.81 14.49
C PHE A 354 30.66 -1.79 15.42
N CYS A 355 30.73 -2.70 16.39
CA CYS A 355 31.83 -2.77 17.35
C CYS A 355 33.01 -3.65 16.91
N MET A 356 32.84 -4.51 15.91
CA MET A 356 33.94 -5.31 15.36
C MET A 356 34.97 -4.39 14.68
N PRO A 357 36.28 -4.67 14.81
CA PRO A 357 37.34 -3.87 14.19
C PRO A 357 37.26 -3.87 12.65
#